data_AF-A0A1B3BC66-F1
#
_entry.id   AF-A0A1B3BC66-F1
#
_cell.length_a   1.000
_cell.length_b   1.000
_cell.length_c   1.000
_cell.angle_alpha   90.00
_cell.angle_beta   90.00
_cell.angle_gamma   90.00
#
_symmetry.space_group_name_H-M   'P 1'
#
loop_
_entity.id
_entity.type
_entity.pdbx_description
1 polymer ?
#
loop_
_entity_poly.entity_id
_entity_poly.type
_entity_poly.pdbx_seq_one_letter_code
_entity_poly.pdbx_strand_id
1 'polypeptide(L)'
;MLRNLLFSIILLFWGSCVFAQERPDQAFAKQLKTLMEQKNHFVDRYDAEVWMKDMGGRLKRRAPHIPEKERLQILTLVHRYANEAGVDPQLVLAVIEVESNFDRYALSVANARGLMQVMPFWKDEIGHPDDSLFDMETNIRYGCNILKLYIDMEKNNLTYALGRYNGSRGRAKYPNKVYAALRQRWAL
;
A
#
# COMPACT_ATOMS: atom_id res chain seq x y z
N MET A 1 20.00 -46.07 -50.19
CA MET A 1 19.38 -44.73 -50.25
C MET A 1 18.01 -44.78 -49.59
N LEU A 2 17.89 -44.31 -48.35
CA LEU A 2 16.73 -43.55 -47.86
C LEU A 2 17.07 -42.99 -46.47
N ARG A 3 16.85 -41.70 -46.32
CA ARG A 3 17.19 -40.81 -45.21
C ARG A 3 15.86 -40.39 -44.59
N ASN A 4 15.68 -40.45 -43.27
CA ASN A 4 14.63 -39.73 -42.51
C ASN A 4 14.98 -39.77 -41.01
N LEU A 5 15.62 -38.70 -40.51
CA LEU A 5 15.03 -37.61 -39.70
C LEU A 5 14.62 -38.04 -38.27
N LEU A 6 15.57 -37.91 -37.36
CA LEU A 6 15.36 -37.81 -35.92
C LEU A 6 14.74 -36.43 -35.60
N PHE A 7 13.50 -36.42 -35.12
CA PHE A 7 12.91 -35.23 -34.48
C PHE A 7 13.36 -35.21 -33.01
N SER A 8 14.34 -34.36 -32.69
CA SER A 8 14.65 -33.98 -31.31
C SER A 8 13.59 -32.99 -30.83
N ILE A 9 12.73 -33.43 -29.92
CA ILE A 9 11.85 -32.54 -29.15
C ILE A 9 12.70 -31.92 -28.04
N ILE A 10 13.18 -30.69 -28.28
CA ILE A 10 13.77 -29.85 -27.23
C ILE A 10 12.61 -29.16 -26.50
N LEU A 11 12.23 -29.68 -25.34
CA LEU A 11 11.36 -28.98 -24.40
C LEU A 11 12.19 -27.92 -23.66
N LEU A 12 12.19 -26.70 -24.18
CA LEU A 12 12.67 -25.51 -23.46
C LEU A 12 11.67 -25.19 -22.34
N PHE A 13 11.94 -25.65 -21.13
CA PHE A 13 11.29 -25.14 -19.93
C PHE A 13 11.76 -23.69 -19.71
N TRP A 14 10.97 -22.73 -20.16
CA TRP A 14 11.07 -21.36 -19.68
C TRP A 14 10.65 -21.34 -18.22
N GLY A 15 11.64 -21.21 -17.32
CA GLY A 15 11.41 -20.97 -15.91
C GLY A 15 10.67 -19.64 -15.72
N SER A 16 9.40 -19.72 -15.36
CA SER A 16 8.63 -18.57 -14.88
C SER A 16 9.25 -18.11 -13.55
N CYS A 17 9.92 -16.96 -13.56
CA CYS A 17 10.26 -16.26 -12.31
C CYS A 17 8.96 -15.75 -11.67
N VAL A 18 8.39 -16.54 -10.78
CA VAL A 18 7.39 -16.08 -9.82
C VAL A 18 8.14 -15.32 -8.73
N PHE A 19 8.04 -13.99 -8.73
CA PHE A 19 8.44 -13.19 -7.56
C PHE A 19 7.39 -13.41 -6.47
N ALA A 20 7.61 -14.42 -5.63
CA ALA A 20 6.79 -14.63 -4.44
C ALA A 20 7.13 -13.54 -3.42
N GLN A 21 6.18 -12.66 -3.13
CA GLN A 21 6.21 -11.83 -1.92
C GLN A 21 6.35 -12.78 -0.72
N GLU A 22 7.42 -12.65 0.08
CA GLU A 22 7.59 -13.47 1.29
C GLU A 22 6.36 -13.29 2.18
N ARG A 23 5.65 -14.40 2.45
CA ARG A 23 4.51 -14.40 3.37
C ARG A 23 5.00 -14.05 4.77
N PRO A 24 4.34 -13.13 5.48
CA PRO A 24 4.76 -12.80 6.83
C PRO A 24 4.62 -14.00 7.76
N ASP A 25 5.48 -14.10 8.78
CA ASP A 25 5.41 -15.18 9.77
C ASP A 25 4.34 -14.94 10.84
N GLN A 26 4.05 -15.95 11.67
CA GLN A 26 3.01 -15.84 12.71
C GLN A 26 3.35 -14.84 13.82
N ALA A 27 4.63 -14.57 14.07
CA ALA A 27 5.06 -13.59 15.07
C ALA A 27 4.69 -12.17 14.60
N PHE A 28 4.81 -11.95 13.31
CA PHE A 28 4.46 -10.72 12.64
C PHE A 28 2.95 -10.44 12.63
N ALA A 29 2.11 -11.43 12.29
CA ALA A 29 0.65 -11.27 12.35
C ALA A 29 0.17 -10.90 13.77
N LYS A 30 0.83 -11.47 14.79
CA LYS A 30 0.56 -11.20 16.20
C LYS A 30 0.94 -9.77 16.61
N GLN A 31 2.10 -9.27 16.16
CA GLN A 31 2.52 -7.89 16.43
C GLN A 31 1.57 -6.88 15.80
N LEU A 32 1.08 -7.17 14.58
CA LEU A 32 0.13 -6.29 13.89
C LEU A 32 -1.21 -6.21 14.61
N LYS A 33 -1.71 -7.35 15.08
CA LYS A 33 -2.92 -7.41 15.90
C LYS A 33 -2.79 -6.58 17.18
N THR A 34 -1.64 -6.65 17.86
CA THR A 34 -1.39 -5.84 19.06
C THR A 34 -1.38 -4.33 18.77
N LEU A 35 -0.81 -3.90 17.64
CA LEU A 35 -0.81 -2.49 17.24
C LEU A 35 -2.23 -1.98 16.96
N MET A 36 -3.06 -2.78 16.29
CA MET A 36 -4.47 -2.45 16.02
C MET A 36 -5.32 -2.34 17.30
N GLU A 37 -4.93 -3.02 18.39
CA GLU A 37 -5.67 -3.05 19.66
C GLU A 37 -5.25 -1.91 20.65
N GLN A 38 -4.15 -1.20 20.41
CA GLN A 38 -3.49 -0.35 21.42
C GLN A 38 -4.00 1.10 21.62
N LYS A 39 -5.14 1.49 21.04
CA LYS A 39 -5.94 2.69 21.41
C LYS A 39 -5.40 4.09 21.07
N ASN A 40 -6.30 4.87 20.47
CA ASN A 40 -6.69 6.26 20.79
C ASN A 40 -5.62 7.16 21.43
N HIS A 41 -4.70 7.69 20.62
CA HIS A 41 -4.00 8.92 20.97
C HIS A 41 -4.70 10.12 20.33
N PHE A 42 -5.07 11.07 21.19
CA PHE A 42 -5.71 12.34 20.84
C PHE A 42 -4.90 13.05 19.76
N VAL A 43 -5.48 13.18 18.56
CA VAL A 43 -5.00 14.17 17.61
C VAL A 43 -5.54 15.53 18.07
N ASP A 44 -4.66 16.51 18.23
CA ASP A 44 -5.10 17.89 18.47
C ASP A 44 -6.05 18.29 17.34
N ARG A 45 -7.28 18.65 17.71
CA ARG A 45 -8.34 19.01 16.76
C ARG A 45 -7.90 20.17 15.86
N TYR A 46 -7.07 21.08 16.36
CA TYR A 46 -6.56 22.21 15.58
C TYR A 46 -5.59 21.75 14.49
N ASP A 47 -4.66 20.85 14.82
CA ASP A 47 -3.71 20.28 13.86
C ASP A 47 -4.42 19.49 12.76
N ALA A 48 -5.48 18.75 13.12
CA ALA A 48 -6.31 18.04 12.17
C ALA A 48 -7.04 19.00 11.21
N GLU A 49 -7.59 20.11 11.69
CA GLU A 49 -8.30 21.09 10.84
C GLU A 49 -7.35 21.78 9.85
N VAL A 50 -6.15 22.17 10.28
CA VAL A 50 -5.11 22.75 9.41
C VAL A 50 -4.66 21.73 8.37
N TRP A 51 -4.38 20.50 8.78
CA TRP A 51 -3.99 19.41 7.88
C TRP A 51 -5.06 19.12 6.84
N MET A 52 -6.33 19.02 7.26
CA MET A 52 -7.46 18.76 6.37
C MET A 52 -7.63 19.86 5.33
N LYS A 53 -7.44 21.12 5.71
CA LYS A 53 -7.52 22.26 4.78
C LYS A 53 -6.40 22.22 3.73
N ASP A 54 -5.16 22.02 4.15
CA ASP A 54 -4.02 21.97 3.24
C ASP A 54 -4.09 20.75 2.31
N MET A 55 -4.24 19.56 2.87
CA MET A 55 -4.33 18.31 2.10
C MET A 55 -5.58 18.27 1.23
N GLY A 56 -6.69 18.88 1.66
CA GLY A 56 -7.89 19.08 0.86
C GLY A 56 -7.61 19.85 -0.43
N GLY A 57 -6.89 20.97 -0.33
CA GLY A 57 -6.47 21.76 -1.48
C GLY A 57 -5.54 20.99 -2.43
N ARG A 58 -4.56 20.26 -1.88
CA ARG A 58 -3.60 19.45 -2.65
C ARG A 58 -4.29 18.30 -3.37
N LEU A 59 -5.13 17.53 -2.68
CA LEU A 59 -5.86 16.41 -3.25
C LEU A 59 -6.88 16.87 -4.31
N LYS A 60 -7.55 18.01 -4.11
CA LYS A 60 -8.41 18.63 -5.14
C LYS A 60 -7.64 18.93 -6.43
N ARG A 61 -6.41 19.46 -6.33
CA ARG A 61 -5.55 19.70 -7.50
C ARG A 61 -5.08 18.39 -8.14
N ARG A 62 -4.76 17.37 -7.34
CA ARG A 62 -4.20 16.11 -7.82
C ARG A 62 -5.24 15.16 -8.44
N ALA A 63 -6.44 15.16 -7.90
CA ALA A 63 -7.56 14.31 -8.30
C ALA A 63 -8.86 15.12 -8.39
N PRO A 64 -8.95 16.09 -9.34
CA PRO A 64 -10.12 16.94 -9.48
C PRO A 64 -11.37 16.17 -9.91
N HIS A 65 -11.18 15.02 -10.59
CA HIS A 65 -12.24 14.14 -11.08
C HIS A 65 -12.93 13.34 -9.97
N ILE A 66 -12.30 13.18 -8.80
CA ILE A 66 -12.91 12.50 -7.65
C ILE A 66 -13.91 13.46 -6.98
N PRO A 67 -15.14 13.04 -6.64
CA PRO A 67 -16.09 13.90 -5.94
C PRO A 67 -15.52 14.43 -4.61
N GLU A 68 -15.90 15.65 -4.22
CA GLU A 68 -15.38 16.28 -3.00
C GLU A 68 -15.64 15.43 -1.75
N LYS A 69 -16.85 14.87 -1.62
CA LYS A 69 -17.21 13.97 -0.52
C LYS A 69 -16.25 12.79 -0.40
N GLU A 70 -15.87 12.19 -1.53
CA GLU A 70 -14.95 11.05 -1.56
C GLU A 70 -13.51 11.49 -1.23
N ARG A 71 -13.03 12.62 -1.75
CA ARG A 71 -11.73 13.18 -1.35
C ARG A 71 -11.66 13.46 0.15
N LEU A 72 -12.71 14.04 0.74
CA LEU A 72 -12.78 14.28 2.18
C LEU A 72 -12.77 12.97 2.96
N GLN A 73 -13.51 11.96 2.51
CA GLN A 73 -13.50 10.64 3.14
C GLN A 73 -12.11 9.99 3.08
N ILE A 74 -11.40 10.04 1.94
CA ILE A 74 -10.02 9.56 1.81
C ILE A 74 -9.13 10.27 2.84
N LEU A 75 -9.17 11.60 2.92
CA LEU A 75 -8.33 12.37 3.84
C LEU A 75 -8.63 12.03 5.30
N THR A 76 -9.90 11.94 5.69
CA THR A 76 -10.30 11.54 7.05
C THR A 76 -9.78 10.16 7.41
N LEU A 77 -9.93 9.18 6.50
CA LEU A 77 -9.49 7.82 6.74
C LEU A 77 -7.96 7.71 6.77
N VAL A 78 -7.25 8.38 5.86
CA VAL A 78 -5.78 8.44 5.85
C VAL A 78 -5.27 9.05 7.15
N HIS A 79 -5.78 10.22 7.53
CA HIS A 79 -5.37 10.88 8.75
C HIS A 79 -5.60 9.99 9.97
N ARG A 80 -6.78 9.36 10.08
CA ARG A 80 -7.09 8.46 11.19
C ARG A 80 -6.14 7.26 11.23
N TYR A 81 -6.09 6.45 10.16
CA TYR A 81 -5.39 5.16 10.20
C TYR A 81 -3.89 5.28 10.08
N ALA A 82 -3.37 6.33 9.46
CA ALA A 82 -1.94 6.61 9.49
C ALA A 82 -1.50 6.93 10.93
N ASN A 83 -2.23 7.80 11.64
CA ASN A 83 -1.95 8.12 13.04
C ASN A 83 -2.12 6.90 13.96
N GLU A 84 -3.19 6.11 13.81
CA GLU A 84 -3.39 4.88 14.58
C GLU A 84 -2.25 3.87 14.36
N ALA A 85 -1.73 3.75 13.13
CA ALA A 85 -0.60 2.89 12.81
C ALA A 85 0.77 3.50 13.17
N GLY A 86 0.85 4.78 13.55
CA GLY A 86 2.12 5.49 13.75
C GLY A 86 2.93 5.69 12.46
N VAL A 87 2.25 5.97 11.35
CA VAL A 87 2.83 6.30 10.05
C VAL A 87 2.46 7.74 9.68
N ASP A 88 3.37 8.45 9.02
CA ASP A 88 3.10 9.80 8.51
C ASP A 88 1.93 9.79 7.50
N PRO A 89 0.84 10.55 7.73
CA PRO A 89 -0.28 10.66 6.79
C PRO A 89 0.13 11.12 5.38
N GLN A 90 1.14 11.99 5.25
CA GLN A 90 1.62 12.48 3.95
C GLN A 90 2.35 11.37 3.18
N LEU A 91 3.07 10.48 3.87
CA LEU A 91 3.65 9.27 3.27
C LEU A 91 2.55 8.34 2.76
N VAL A 92 1.46 8.16 3.51
CA VAL A 92 0.33 7.34 3.09
C VAL A 92 -0.34 7.92 1.84
N LEU A 93 -0.55 9.24 1.77
CA LEU A 93 -1.05 9.90 0.54
C LEU A 93 -0.12 9.68 -0.66
N ALA A 94 1.20 9.74 -0.44
CA ALA A 94 2.17 9.47 -1.50
C ALA A 94 2.11 8.00 -1.99
N VAL A 95 1.91 7.03 -1.08
CA VAL A 95 1.71 5.62 -1.44
C VAL A 95 0.41 5.42 -2.21
N ILE A 96 -0.72 5.95 -1.73
CA ILE A 96 -2.01 5.87 -2.44
C ILE A 96 -1.90 6.43 -3.86
N GLU A 97 -1.22 7.57 -4.00
CA GLU A 97 -1.02 8.17 -5.32
C GLU A 97 -0.27 7.25 -6.28
N VAL A 98 0.81 6.61 -5.82
CA VAL A 98 1.63 5.73 -6.66
C VAL A 98 0.93 4.41 -6.96
N GLU A 99 0.17 3.87 -6.00
CA GLU A 99 -0.48 2.56 -6.09
C GLU A 99 -1.76 2.60 -6.93
N SER A 100 -2.62 3.59 -6.71
CA SER A 100 -3.96 3.63 -7.34
C SER A 100 -4.29 4.96 -8.01
N ASN A 101 -3.45 5.98 -7.85
CA ASN A 101 -3.81 7.34 -8.25
C ASN A 101 -5.15 7.79 -7.63
N PHE A 102 -5.42 7.35 -6.40
CA PHE A 102 -6.68 7.57 -5.65
C PHE A 102 -7.92 6.87 -6.22
N ASP A 103 -7.77 5.89 -7.11
CA ASP A 103 -8.89 5.06 -7.57
C ASP A 103 -9.23 3.98 -6.53
N ARG A 104 -10.36 4.15 -5.83
CA ARG A 104 -10.88 3.20 -4.84
C ARG A 104 -11.23 1.83 -5.41
N TYR A 105 -11.41 1.71 -6.72
CA TYR A 105 -11.73 0.47 -7.41
C TYR A 105 -10.55 -0.12 -8.19
N ALA A 106 -9.35 0.43 -8.04
CA ALA A 106 -8.15 -0.05 -8.73
C ALA A 106 -7.91 -1.55 -8.48
N LEU A 107 -7.71 -2.29 -9.57
CA LEU A 107 -7.39 -3.72 -9.56
C LEU A 107 -6.16 -3.97 -10.44
N SER A 108 -5.06 -4.44 -9.85
CA SER A 108 -3.88 -4.81 -10.62
C SER A 108 -4.00 -6.20 -11.24
N VAL A 109 -3.12 -6.48 -12.22
CA VAL A 109 -2.94 -7.82 -12.81
C VAL A 109 -2.53 -8.88 -11.78
N ALA A 110 -1.88 -8.46 -10.69
CA ALA A 110 -1.50 -9.33 -9.57
C ALA A 110 -2.63 -9.47 -8.53
N ASN A 111 -3.83 -8.93 -8.81
CA ASN A 111 -5.00 -8.95 -7.94
C ASN A 111 -4.88 -8.09 -6.66
N ALA A 112 -3.97 -7.11 -6.66
CA ALA A 112 -3.93 -6.06 -5.64
C ALA A 112 -5.12 -5.10 -5.81
N ARG A 113 -5.71 -4.61 -4.70
CA ARG A 113 -7.02 -3.94 -4.72
C ARG A 113 -7.04 -2.60 -4.00
N GLY A 114 -7.84 -1.68 -4.52
CA GLY A 114 -8.21 -0.42 -3.90
C GLY A 114 -7.07 0.60 -3.79
N LEU A 115 -7.28 1.59 -2.94
CA LEU A 115 -6.45 2.81 -2.83
C LEU A 115 -4.97 2.52 -2.56
N MET A 116 -4.69 1.58 -1.67
CA MET A 116 -3.34 1.21 -1.24
C MET A 116 -2.85 -0.10 -1.86
N GLN A 117 -3.57 -0.63 -2.86
CA GLN A 117 -3.26 -1.88 -3.58
C GLN A 117 -2.94 -3.04 -2.63
N VAL A 118 -3.86 -3.30 -1.70
CA VAL A 118 -3.72 -4.39 -0.72
C VAL A 118 -3.96 -5.73 -1.41
N MET A 119 -3.07 -6.68 -1.14
CA MET A 119 -3.19 -8.05 -1.65
C MET A 119 -4.23 -8.87 -0.85
N PRO A 120 -5.08 -9.70 -1.50
CA PRO A 120 -6.14 -10.43 -0.81
C PRO A 120 -5.71 -11.35 0.33
N PHE A 121 -4.51 -11.92 0.28
CA PHE A 121 -4.01 -12.80 1.35
C PHE A 121 -3.90 -12.09 2.70
N TRP A 122 -3.79 -10.76 2.73
CA TRP A 122 -3.75 -9.99 3.97
C TRP A 122 -5.02 -10.10 4.80
N LYS A 123 -6.17 -10.44 4.18
CA LYS A 123 -7.41 -10.69 4.92
C LYS A 123 -7.29 -11.84 5.91
N ASP A 124 -6.51 -12.86 5.56
CA ASP A 124 -6.30 -14.02 6.40
C ASP A 124 -5.28 -13.74 7.51
N GLU A 125 -4.39 -12.76 7.30
CA GLU A 125 -3.31 -12.41 8.22
C GLU A 125 -3.74 -11.37 9.26
N ILE A 126 -4.53 -10.35 8.85
CA ILE A 126 -4.72 -9.11 9.65
C ILE A 126 -6.18 -8.65 9.76
N GLY A 127 -7.15 -9.39 9.22
CA GLY A 127 -8.56 -9.07 9.42
C GLY A 127 -9.48 -10.26 9.20
N HIS A 128 -10.48 -10.11 8.33
CA HIS A 128 -11.51 -11.13 8.13
C HIS A 128 -11.67 -11.53 6.66
N PRO A 129 -11.97 -12.82 6.37
CA PRO A 129 -12.18 -13.29 5.00
C PRO A 129 -13.27 -12.54 4.23
N ASP A 130 -14.28 -12.01 4.92
CA ASP A 130 -15.41 -11.28 4.32
C ASP A 130 -15.12 -9.80 4.08
N ASP A 131 -13.95 -9.30 4.51
CA ASP A 131 -13.56 -7.90 4.30
C ASP A 131 -13.46 -7.58 2.80
N SER A 132 -14.03 -6.44 2.41
CA SER A 132 -13.91 -5.91 1.06
C SER A 132 -12.70 -4.99 0.93
N LEU A 133 -11.71 -5.37 0.12
CA LEU A 133 -10.55 -4.52 -0.15
C LEU A 133 -10.84 -3.34 -1.09
N PHE A 134 -12.07 -3.21 -1.61
CA PHE A 134 -12.55 -2.02 -2.33
C PHE A 134 -13.30 -1.05 -1.41
N ASP A 135 -13.61 -1.47 -0.18
CA ASP A 135 -14.07 -0.54 0.85
C ASP A 135 -12.89 0.34 1.30
N MET A 136 -13.06 1.67 1.26
CA MET A 136 -11.96 2.61 1.48
C MET A 136 -11.41 2.54 2.91
N GLU A 137 -12.30 2.38 3.90
CA GLU A 137 -11.91 2.31 5.31
C GLU A 137 -11.08 1.07 5.59
N THR A 138 -11.57 -0.09 5.15
CA THR A 138 -10.85 -1.36 5.21
C THR A 138 -9.51 -1.28 4.49
N ASN A 139 -9.49 -0.78 3.25
CA ASN A 139 -8.30 -0.73 2.42
C ASN A 139 -7.20 0.16 3.02
N ILE A 140 -7.56 1.38 3.46
CA ILE A 140 -6.61 2.31 4.06
C ILE A 140 -6.12 1.78 5.41
N ARG A 141 -7.01 1.23 6.25
CA ARG A 141 -6.63 0.62 7.53
C ARG A 141 -5.60 -0.49 7.33
N TYR A 142 -5.85 -1.40 6.39
CA TYR A 142 -4.93 -2.48 6.06
C TYR A 142 -3.60 -1.93 5.54
N GLY A 143 -3.64 -1.04 4.55
CA GLY A 143 -2.43 -0.49 3.94
C GLY A 143 -1.54 0.25 4.94
N CYS A 144 -2.11 1.04 5.84
CA CYS A 144 -1.35 1.71 6.92
C CYS A 144 -0.66 0.72 7.85
N ASN A 145 -1.39 -0.34 8.27
CA ASN A 145 -0.88 -1.39 9.14
C ASN A 145 0.25 -2.19 8.49
N ILE A 146 0.06 -2.59 7.21
CA ILE A 146 1.08 -3.30 6.41
C ILE A 146 2.32 -2.42 6.22
N LEU A 147 2.13 -1.14 5.88
CA LEU A 147 3.23 -0.19 5.71
C LEU A 147 4.01 0.00 7.00
N LYS A 148 3.33 0.21 8.14
CA LYS A 148 3.97 0.35 9.45
C LYS A 148 4.87 -0.84 9.73
N LEU A 149 4.37 -2.05 9.54
CA LEU A 149 5.14 -3.17 9.99
C LEU A 149 6.26 -3.56 9.03
N TYR A 150 6.18 -3.21 7.73
CA TYR A 150 7.36 -3.21 6.88
C TYR A 150 8.40 -2.16 7.25
N ILE A 151 7.98 -0.98 7.74
CA ILE A 151 8.90 0.02 8.31
C ILE A 151 9.63 -0.56 9.54
N ASP A 152 8.91 -1.26 10.42
CA ASP A 152 9.49 -1.90 11.61
C ASP A 152 10.46 -3.03 11.26
N MET A 153 10.07 -3.93 10.34
CA MET A 153 10.94 -5.01 9.86
C MET A 153 12.26 -4.49 9.28
N GLU A 154 12.21 -3.34 8.60
CA GLU A 154 13.38 -2.71 7.99
C GLU A 154 14.09 -1.72 8.91
N LYS A 155 13.80 -1.75 10.22
CA LYS A 155 14.44 -0.92 11.24
C LYS A 155 14.42 0.57 10.87
N ASN A 156 13.24 1.04 10.42
CA ASN A 156 13.00 2.39 9.93
C ASN A 156 13.74 2.78 8.63
N ASN A 157 14.32 1.82 7.90
CA ASN A 157 14.81 2.08 6.55
C ASN A 157 13.65 2.15 5.56
N LEU A 158 13.13 3.37 5.37
CA LEU A 158 11.96 3.62 4.53
C LEU A 158 12.14 3.15 3.08
N THR A 159 13.36 3.20 2.52
CA THR A 159 13.62 2.74 1.15
C THR A 159 13.41 1.24 1.03
N TYR A 160 13.89 0.44 1.99
CA TYR A 160 13.64 -0.99 1.99
C TYR A 160 12.19 -1.33 2.35
N ALA A 161 11.57 -0.58 3.28
CA ALA A 161 10.18 -0.79 3.66
C ALA A 161 9.23 -0.58 2.48
N LEU A 162 9.38 0.53 1.74
CA LEU A 162 8.62 0.79 0.51
C LEU A 162 8.91 -0.25 -0.57
N GLY A 163 10.18 -0.67 -0.70
CA GLY A 163 10.55 -1.77 -1.58
C GLY A 163 9.82 -3.06 -1.22
N ARG A 164 9.71 -3.42 0.06
CA ARG A 164 8.93 -4.59 0.50
C ARG A 164 7.44 -4.41 0.25
N TYR A 165 6.88 -3.25 0.56
CA TYR A 165 5.47 -2.96 0.39
C TYR A 165 4.99 -3.32 -1.04
N ASN A 166 5.74 -2.87 -2.05
CA ASN A 166 5.44 -3.15 -3.46
C ASN A 166 5.97 -4.49 -3.99
N GLY A 167 6.75 -5.24 -3.20
CA GLY A 167 7.38 -6.50 -3.64
C GLY A 167 8.69 -6.33 -4.44
N SER A 168 9.27 -5.13 -4.47
CA SER A 168 10.50 -4.79 -5.18
C SER A 168 11.68 -4.49 -4.23
N ARG A 169 11.78 -5.17 -3.09
CA ARG A 169 12.83 -4.90 -2.09
C ARG A 169 14.22 -4.92 -2.72
N GLY A 170 15.05 -3.93 -2.40
CA GLY A 170 16.39 -3.76 -2.99
C GLY A 170 16.40 -3.04 -4.34
N ARG A 171 15.24 -2.70 -4.90
CA ARG A 171 15.12 -1.86 -6.11
C ARG A 171 14.65 -0.46 -5.75
N ALA A 172 15.36 0.55 -6.25
CA ALA A 172 15.06 1.94 -5.94
C ALA A 172 13.85 2.53 -6.71
N LYS A 173 13.40 1.89 -7.79
CA LYS A 173 12.39 2.46 -8.70
C LYS A 173 11.08 2.80 -7.98
N TYR A 174 10.51 1.88 -7.20
CA TYR A 174 9.26 2.12 -6.48
C TYR A 174 9.44 3.15 -5.34
N PRO A 175 10.43 3.00 -4.43
CA PRO A 175 10.69 4.01 -3.40
C PRO A 175 10.89 5.42 -3.97
N ASN A 176 11.61 5.56 -5.08
CA ASN A 176 11.84 6.86 -5.72
C ASN A 176 10.55 7.50 -6.24
N LYS A 177 9.58 6.70 -6.73
CA LYS A 177 8.26 7.24 -7.13
C LYS A 177 7.51 7.78 -5.92
N VAL A 178 7.51 7.05 -4.81
CA VAL A 178 6.85 7.48 -3.57
C VAL A 178 7.53 8.74 -3.01
N TYR A 179 8.87 8.80 -2.98
CA TYR A 179 9.60 10.00 -2.57
C TYR A 179 9.34 11.19 -3.48
N ALA A 180 9.23 10.97 -4.79
CA ALA A 180 8.88 12.03 -5.73
C ALA A 180 7.47 12.58 -5.46
N ALA A 181 6.48 11.69 -5.28
CA ALA A 181 5.12 12.09 -4.91
C ALA A 181 5.10 12.85 -3.58
N LEU A 182 5.75 12.30 -2.55
CA LEU A 182 5.86 12.91 -1.23
C LEU A 182 6.44 14.33 -1.32
N ARG A 183 7.64 14.48 -1.88
CA ARG A 183 8.32 15.78 -1.95
C ARG A 183 7.61 16.82 -2.82
N GLN A 184 7.01 16.39 -3.92
CA GLN A 184 6.44 17.33 -4.90
C GLN A 184 5.01 17.75 -4.54
N ARG A 185 4.28 16.93 -3.76
CA ARG A 185 2.84 17.12 -3.57
C ARG A 185 2.38 17.08 -2.12
N TRP A 186 2.98 16.23 -1.29
CA TRP A 186 2.40 15.91 0.02
C TRP A 186 3.16 16.52 1.18
N ALA A 187 4.49 16.61 1.14
CA ALA A 187 5.31 17.21 2.18
C ALA A 187 5.03 18.71 2.35
N LEU A 188 5.20 19.22 3.57
CA LEU A 188 5.14 20.65 3.87
C LEU A 188 6.29 21.41 3.21
#